data_AF-R7LN81-F1
#
_entry.id   AF-R7LN81-F1
#
_cell.length_a   1.000
_cell.length_b   1.000
_cell.length_c   1.000
_cell.angle_alpha   90.00
_cell.angle_beta   90.00
_cell.angle_gamma   90.00
#
_symmetry.space_group_name_H-M   'P 1'
#
loop_
_entity.id
_entity.type
_entity.pdbx_description
1 polymer ?
#
loop_
_entity_poly.entity_id
_entity_poly.type
_entity_poly.pdbx_seq_one_letter_code
_entity_poly.pdbx_strand_id
1 'polypeptide(L)'
;MTLPFDNVDKESLEKPKKLDIKSLKRFMLFMGPVSSAFDIVVFLTLWYVFKLRDVAHFQTIWFTYSIVSNLVGMHIIRTAKVPFVQSNAHKYVYASSILLILVGIAVPFTALGTAIGLVSISVKYLVMIFVVTFLYCIIASLAKRLYIKKYKEWI
;
A
#
# COMPACT_ATOMS: atom_id res chain seq x y z
N MET A 1 -9.39 5.15 -13.34
CA MET A 1 -8.77 6.34 -13.97
C MET A 1 -9.26 7.60 -13.27
N THR A 2 -8.55 8.10 -12.26
CA THR A 2 -8.89 9.34 -11.53
C THR A 2 -7.67 10.22 -11.23
N LEU A 3 -6.48 9.79 -11.68
CA LEU A 3 -5.23 10.55 -11.55
C LEU A 3 -5.25 11.96 -12.17
N PRO A 4 -5.96 12.26 -13.29
CA PRO A 4 -5.93 13.63 -13.84
C PRO A 4 -6.75 14.66 -13.04
N PHE A 5 -7.57 14.22 -12.08
CA PHE A 5 -8.34 15.11 -11.20
C PHE A 5 -7.68 15.31 -9.83
N ASP A 6 -6.43 14.88 -9.64
CA ASP A 6 -5.72 15.10 -8.40
C ASP A 6 -5.36 16.57 -8.22
N ASN A 7 -5.74 17.15 -7.08
CA ASN A 7 -5.43 18.53 -6.75
C ASN A 7 -3.98 18.60 -6.26
N VAL A 8 -3.05 18.76 -7.20
CA VAL A 8 -1.62 18.86 -6.90
C VAL A 8 -1.38 20.13 -6.07
N ASP A 9 -0.64 20.02 -4.96
CA ASP A 9 -0.29 21.14 -4.09
C ASP A 9 0.28 22.30 -4.93
N LYS A 10 -0.21 23.53 -4.71
CA LYS A 10 0.20 24.74 -5.47
C LYS A 10 1.72 24.98 -5.46
N GLU A 11 2.39 24.55 -4.40
CA GLU A 11 3.85 24.56 -4.22
C GLU A 11 4.61 23.70 -5.27
N SER A 12 3.97 22.64 -5.80
CA SER A 12 4.53 21.83 -6.90
C SER A 12 4.30 22.43 -8.28
N LEU A 13 3.44 23.45 -8.40
CA LEU A 13 3.15 24.16 -9.65
C LEU A 13 4.07 25.37 -9.87
N GLU A 14 4.75 25.86 -8.82
CA GLU A 14 5.58 27.07 -8.89
C GLU A 14 6.92 26.86 -9.60
N LYS A 15 7.41 25.62 -9.70
CA LYS A 15 8.67 25.30 -10.40
C LYS A 15 8.53 24.02 -11.22
N PRO A 16 8.97 23.99 -12.49
CA PRO A 16 8.98 22.77 -13.27
C PRO A 16 9.94 21.77 -12.62
N LYS A 17 9.40 20.74 -11.96
CA LYS A 17 10.18 19.60 -11.48
C LYS A 17 10.66 18.81 -12.70
N LYS A 18 11.96 18.89 -13.01
CA LYS A 18 12.60 17.92 -13.90
C LYS A 18 12.57 16.56 -13.20
N LEU A 19 12.26 15.50 -13.96
CA LEU A 19 12.30 14.13 -13.46
C LEU A 19 13.74 13.80 -13.03
N ASP A 20 14.05 13.95 -11.74
CA ASP A 20 15.37 13.60 -11.21
C ASP A 20 15.40 12.10 -10.91
N ILE A 21 15.93 11.34 -11.88
CA ILE A 21 16.13 9.89 -11.77
C ILE A 21 16.96 9.54 -10.52
N LYS A 22 17.86 10.43 -10.07
CA LYS A 22 18.68 10.22 -8.88
C LYS A 22 17.88 10.36 -7.58
N SER A 23 16.90 11.26 -7.54
CA SER A 23 15.92 11.36 -6.44
C SER A 23 15.02 10.13 -6.40
N LEU A 24 14.48 9.71 -7.55
CA LEU A 24 13.64 8.51 -7.67
C LEU A 24 14.37 7.24 -7.24
N LYS A 25 15.64 7.07 -7.63
CA LYS A 25 16.46 5.93 -7.21
C LYS A 25 16.71 5.92 -5.70
N ARG A 26 16.98 7.07 -5.08
CA ARG A 26 17.14 7.20 -3.61
C ARG A 26 15.84 6.85 -2.89
N PHE A 27 14.71 7.28 -3.43
CA PHE A 27 13.39 6.93 -2.90
C PHE A 27 13.14 5.41 -2.95
N MET A 28 13.37 4.78 -4.12
CA MET A 28 13.22 3.34 -4.29
C MET A 28 14.13 2.54 -3.36
N LEU A 29 15.38 2.99 -3.19
CA LEU A 29 16.35 2.31 -2.33
C LEU A 29 16.03 2.47 -0.83
N PHE A 30 15.26 3.49 -0.45
CA PHE A 30 14.82 3.69 0.93
C PHE A 30 13.49 3.02 1.24
N MET A 31 12.47 3.17 0.37
CA MET A 31 11.14 2.60 0.59
C MET A 31 10.98 1.15 0.16
N GLY A 32 11.73 0.71 -0.86
CA GLY A 32 11.71 -0.67 -1.33
C GLY A 32 12.01 -1.68 -0.21
N PRO A 33 13.14 -1.55 0.51
CA PRO A 33 13.47 -2.45 1.62
C PRO A 33 12.43 -2.45 2.74
N VAL A 34 11.83 -1.28 3.03
CA VAL A 34 10.75 -1.18 4.03
C VAL A 34 9.56 -2.02 3.59
N SER A 35 9.08 -1.86 2.35
CA SER A 35 7.96 -2.66 1.83
C SER A 35 8.26 -4.15 1.84
N SER A 36 9.45 -4.56 1.36
CA SER A 36 9.81 -5.97 1.32
C SER A 36 9.94 -6.59 2.72
N ALA A 37 10.35 -5.83 3.73
CA ALA A 37 10.37 -6.32 5.11
C ALA A 37 8.95 -6.68 5.60
N PHE A 38 7.94 -5.89 5.25
CA PHE A 38 6.54 -6.19 5.58
C PHE A 38 6.02 -7.42 4.84
N ASP A 39 6.40 -7.58 3.57
CA ASP A 39 6.05 -8.77 2.80
C ASP A 39 6.61 -10.03 3.48
N ILE A 40 7.89 -10.00 3.89
CA ILE A 40 8.53 -11.08 4.66
C ILE A 40 7.78 -11.34 5.97
N VAL A 41 7.36 -10.31 6.70
CA VAL A 41 6.58 -10.47 7.93
C VAL A 41 5.25 -11.18 7.66
N VAL A 42 4.56 -10.89 6.55
CA VAL A 42 3.34 -11.62 6.16
C VAL A 42 3.65 -13.09 5.89
N PHE A 43 4.68 -13.38 5.08
CA PHE A 43 5.11 -14.75 4.80
C PHE A 43 5.42 -15.52 6.10
N LEU A 44 6.20 -14.92 7.01
CA LEU A 44 6.57 -15.52 8.29
C LEU A 44 5.35 -15.72 9.19
N THR A 45 4.42 -14.77 9.22
CA THR A 45 3.19 -14.88 10.01
C THR A 45 2.32 -16.02 9.50
N LEU A 46 2.15 -16.14 8.19
CA LEU A 46 1.40 -17.25 7.59
C LEU A 46 2.06 -18.60 7.86
N TRP A 47 3.38 -18.66 7.77
CA TRP A 47 4.14 -19.90 7.95
C TRP A 47 4.23 -20.34 9.42
N TYR A 48 4.60 -19.45 10.34
CA TYR A 48 4.88 -19.80 11.74
C TYR A 48 3.68 -19.66 12.68
N VAL A 49 2.85 -18.61 12.50
CA VAL A 49 1.71 -18.34 13.38
C VAL A 49 0.49 -19.15 12.94
N PHE A 50 0.13 -19.05 11.66
CA PHE A 50 -1.04 -19.75 11.12
C PHE A 50 -0.73 -21.17 10.65
N LYS A 51 0.55 -21.57 10.57
CA LYS A 51 1.01 -22.89 10.13
C LYS A 51 0.35 -23.32 8.82
N LEU A 52 0.16 -22.37 7.93
CA LEU A 52 -0.59 -22.54 6.70
C LEU A 52 0.25 -23.33 5.69
N ARG A 53 -0.20 -24.56 5.39
CA ARG A 53 0.47 -25.48 4.45
C ARG A 53 -0.30 -25.68 3.14
N ASP A 54 -1.50 -25.13 3.08
CA ASP A 54 -2.35 -25.17 1.90
C ASP A 54 -1.99 -24.04 0.93
N VAL A 55 -1.65 -24.41 -0.31
CA VAL A 55 -1.19 -23.48 -1.33
C VAL A 55 -2.29 -22.53 -1.78
N ALA A 56 -3.54 -22.99 -1.88
CA ALA A 56 -4.65 -22.18 -2.38
C ALA A 56 -5.01 -21.07 -1.38
N HIS A 57 -5.01 -21.39 -0.09
CA HIS A 57 -5.19 -20.39 0.97
C HIS A 57 -4.04 -19.41 1.02
N PHE A 58 -2.80 -19.89 0.89
CA PHE A 58 -1.61 -19.05 0.85
C PHE A 58 -1.69 -18.04 -0.30
N GLN A 59 -1.98 -18.53 -1.52
CA GLN A 59 -2.12 -17.70 -2.71
C GLN A 59 -3.24 -16.68 -2.55
N THR A 60 -4.36 -17.05 -1.94
CA THR A 60 -5.48 -16.13 -1.74
C THR A 60 -5.14 -15.02 -0.77
N ILE A 61 -4.53 -15.36 0.37
CA ILE A 61 -4.15 -14.36 1.37
C ILE A 61 -3.08 -13.43 0.80
N TRP A 62 -2.10 -13.99 0.09
CA TRP A 62 -1.05 -13.21 -0.57
C TRP A 62 -1.62 -12.26 -1.63
N PHE A 63 -2.59 -12.71 -2.43
CA PHE A 63 -3.27 -11.89 -3.43
C PHE A 63 -4.02 -10.73 -2.79
N THR A 64 -4.86 -11.01 -1.79
CA THR A 64 -5.62 -9.97 -1.08
C THR A 64 -4.69 -8.97 -0.42
N TYR A 65 -3.65 -9.44 0.29
CA TYR A 65 -2.65 -8.57 0.90
C TYR A 65 -1.93 -7.70 -0.13
N SER A 66 -1.51 -8.28 -1.27
CA SER A 66 -0.81 -7.55 -2.33
C SER A 66 -1.66 -6.41 -2.89
N ILE A 67 -2.97 -6.61 -3.10
CA ILE A 67 -3.87 -5.54 -3.54
C ILE A 67 -3.93 -4.42 -2.51
N VAL A 68 -4.16 -4.77 -1.23
CA VAL A 68 -4.28 -3.79 -0.16
C VAL A 68 -2.98 -3.00 0.02
N SER A 69 -1.84 -3.69 0.08
CA SER A 69 -0.51 -3.10 0.25
C SER A 69 -0.16 -2.16 -0.90
N ASN A 70 -0.41 -2.55 -2.16
CA ASN A 70 -0.13 -1.70 -3.32
C ASN A 70 -1.00 -0.43 -3.34
N LEU A 71 -2.29 -0.54 -2.99
CA LEU A 71 -3.18 0.62 -2.92
C LEU A 71 -2.74 1.60 -1.83
N VAL A 72 -2.38 1.09 -0.65
CA VAL A 72 -1.87 1.91 0.47
C VAL A 72 -0.52 2.51 0.13
N GLY A 73 0.39 1.73 -0.47
CA GLY A 73 1.68 2.20 -0.95
C GLY A 73 1.55 3.35 -1.94
N MET A 74 0.62 3.25 -2.90
CA MET A 74 0.32 4.33 -3.83
C MET A 74 -0.13 5.62 -3.11
N HIS A 75 -0.94 5.52 -2.05
CA HIS A 75 -1.36 6.69 -1.26
C HIS A 75 -0.18 7.35 -0.55
N ILE A 76 0.73 6.55 -0.01
CA ILE A 76 1.92 7.03 0.69
C ILE A 76 2.88 7.75 -0.29
N ILE A 77 3.05 7.21 -1.50
CA ILE A 77 3.91 7.77 -2.56
C ILE A 77 3.33 9.07 -3.12
N ARG A 78 2.02 9.09 -3.38
CA ARG A 78 1.34 10.17 -4.13
C ARG A 78 1.36 11.53 -3.42
N THR A 79 1.29 11.56 -2.09
CA THR A 79 1.31 12.83 -1.35
C THR A 79 2.72 13.08 -0.81
N ALA A 80 3.24 14.31 -0.85
CA ALA A 80 4.52 14.68 -0.22
C ALA A 80 4.40 15.02 1.26
N LYS A 81 3.21 15.42 1.69
CA LYS A 81 2.85 15.76 3.07
C LYS A 81 2.42 14.52 3.85
N VAL A 82 2.44 14.62 5.19
CA VAL A 82 2.02 13.52 6.08
C VAL A 82 0.55 13.21 5.78
N PRO A 83 0.19 11.99 5.33
CA PRO A 83 -1.21 11.62 5.24
C PRO A 83 -1.77 11.70 6.67
N PHE A 84 -2.98 12.26 6.82
CA PHE A 84 -3.74 12.47 8.06
C PHE A 84 -3.59 13.79 8.84
N VAL A 85 -2.59 14.65 8.62
CA VAL A 85 -2.43 15.89 9.43
C VAL A 85 -2.37 17.20 8.62
N GLN A 86 -1.85 17.19 7.38
CA GLN A 86 -1.60 18.44 6.64
C GLN A 86 -2.14 18.51 5.22
N SER A 87 -2.50 17.38 4.60
CA SER A 87 -3.17 17.39 3.29
C SER A 87 -4.32 16.39 3.32
N ASN A 88 -5.52 16.91 3.54
CA ASN A 88 -6.75 16.15 3.36
C ASN A 88 -6.94 15.98 1.85
N ALA A 89 -6.59 14.80 1.33
CA ALA A 89 -6.89 14.47 -0.05
C ALA A 89 -8.40 14.61 -0.32
N HIS A 90 -8.75 14.98 -1.55
CA HIS A 90 -10.14 15.08 -1.98
C HIS A 90 -10.87 13.75 -1.70
N LYS A 91 -12.06 13.81 -1.10
CA LYS A 91 -12.83 12.64 -0.58
C LYS A 91 -12.95 11.46 -1.56
N TYR A 92 -12.90 11.72 -2.87
CA TYR A 92 -12.98 10.72 -3.93
C TYR A 92 -11.79 9.76 -4.02
N VAL A 93 -10.59 10.17 -3.58
CA VAL A 93 -9.39 9.32 -3.64
C VAL A 93 -9.42 8.29 -2.51
N TYR A 94 -9.82 8.71 -1.31
CA TYR A 94 -10.09 7.77 -0.21
C TYR A 94 -11.26 6.84 -0.55
N ALA A 95 -12.33 7.37 -1.13
CA ALA A 95 -13.49 6.57 -1.54
C ALA A 95 -13.12 5.52 -2.60
N SER A 96 -12.34 5.88 -3.62
CA SER A 96 -11.93 4.91 -4.65
C SER A 96 -11.07 3.79 -4.07
N SER A 97 -10.25 4.09 -3.07
CA SER A 97 -9.31 3.14 -2.48
C SER A 97 -9.99 2.20 -1.52
N ILE A 98 -10.92 2.71 -0.71
CA ILE A 98 -11.80 1.88 0.11
C ILE A 98 -12.62 0.96 -0.79
N LEU A 99 -13.15 1.48 -1.91
CA LEU A 99 -13.93 0.68 -2.86
C LEU A 99 -13.06 -0.40 -3.54
N LEU A 100 -11.83 -0.09 -3.92
CA LEU A 100 -10.87 -1.06 -4.46
C LEU A 100 -10.45 -2.13 -3.43
N ILE A 101 -10.29 -1.76 -2.15
CA ILE A 101 -10.04 -2.71 -1.07
C ILE A 101 -11.24 -3.62 -0.88
N LEU A 102 -12.46 -3.07 -0.88
CA LEU A 102 -13.70 -3.86 -0.77
C LEU A 102 -13.85 -4.84 -1.94
N VAL A 103 -13.55 -4.39 -3.17
CA VAL A 103 -13.52 -5.26 -4.34
C VAL A 103 -12.45 -6.34 -4.19
N GLY A 104 -11.23 -5.98 -3.78
CA GLY A 104 -10.13 -6.94 -3.58
C GLY A 104 -10.40 -7.99 -2.51
N ILE A 105 -11.16 -7.63 -1.47
CA ILE A 105 -11.64 -8.56 -0.43
C ILE A 105 -12.80 -9.41 -0.95
N ALA A 106 -13.68 -8.85 -1.78
CA ALA A 106 -14.84 -9.56 -2.33
C ALA A 106 -14.46 -10.57 -3.43
N VAL A 107 -13.43 -10.29 -4.24
CA VAL A 107 -13.02 -11.14 -5.38
C VAL A 107 -12.82 -12.61 -5.00
N PRO A 108 -12.11 -12.98 -3.92
CA PRO A 108 -12.00 -14.37 -3.46
C PRO A 108 -13.32 -15.10 -3.18
N PHE A 109 -14.40 -14.35 -2.90
CA PHE A 109 -15.73 -14.91 -2.62
C PHE A 109 -16.62 -14.97 -3.88
N THR A 110 -16.13 -14.52 -5.04
CA THR A 110 -16.89 -14.55 -6.30
C THR A 110 -16.52 -15.75 -7.16
N ALA A 111 -17.41 -16.10 -8.11
CA ALA A 111 -17.17 -17.14 -9.11
C ALA A 111 -15.90 -16.87 -9.96
N LEU A 112 -15.55 -15.59 -10.12
CA LEU A 112 -14.32 -15.18 -10.78
C LEU A 112 -13.09 -15.62 -9.97
N GLY A 113 -13.13 -15.43 -8.65
CA GLY A 113 -12.09 -15.86 -7.72
C GLY A 113 -11.89 -17.37 -7.73
N THR A 114 -12.97 -18.14 -7.70
CA THR A 114 -12.88 -19.60 -7.80
C THR A 114 -12.32 -20.07 -9.13
N ALA A 115 -12.58 -19.36 -10.24
CA ALA A 115 -12.03 -19.67 -11.55
C ALA A 115 -10.51 -19.46 -11.66
N ILE A 116 -9.95 -18.51 -10.90
CA ILE A 116 -8.50 -18.27 -10.79
C ILE A 116 -7.82 -19.05 -9.65
N GLY A 117 -8.55 -19.96 -8.99
CA GLY A 117 -8.03 -20.81 -7.92
C GLY A 117 -7.96 -20.14 -6.54
N LEU A 118 -8.67 -19.02 -6.34
CA LEU A 118 -8.82 -18.40 -5.02
C LEU A 118 -9.90 -19.14 -4.22
N VAL A 119 -9.63 -19.32 -2.93
CA VAL A 119 -10.53 -19.99 -1.98
C VAL A 119 -11.01 -19.00 -0.93
N SER A 120 -12.21 -19.24 -0.42
CA SER A 120 -12.78 -18.43 0.66
C SER A 120 -11.84 -18.39 1.87
N ILE A 121 -11.42 -17.18 2.27
CA ILE A 121 -10.51 -16.99 3.39
C ILE A 121 -11.27 -16.67 4.67
N SER A 122 -10.84 -17.28 5.78
CA SER A 122 -11.38 -16.98 7.11
C SER A 122 -11.10 -15.53 7.53
N VAL A 123 -12.02 -14.95 8.30
CA VAL A 123 -11.94 -13.59 8.84
C VAL A 123 -10.64 -13.32 9.60
N LYS A 124 -10.05 -14.36 10.22
CA LYS A 124 -8.76 -14.24 10.93
C LYS A 124 -7.63 -13.73 10.02
N TYR A 125 -7.60 -14.15 8.76
CA TYR A 125 -6.58 -13.72 7.80
C TYR A 125 -6.83 -12.30 7.32
N LEU A 126 -8.09 -11.91 7.14
CA LEU A 126 -8.46 -10.52 6.81
C LEU A 126 -8.03 -9.54 7.90
N VAL A 127 -8.24 -9.91 9.18
CA VAL A 127 -7.78 -9.10 10.32
C VAL A 127 -6.27 -8.95 10.31
N MET A 128 -5.53 -10.05 10.06
CA MET A 128 -4.06 -9.99 9.95
C MET A 128 -3.61 -9.04 8.83
N ILE A 129 -4.19 -9.15 7.63
CA ILE A 129 -3.88 -8.24 6.51
C ILE A 129 -4.09 -6.79 6.94
N PHE A 130 -5.23 -6.50 7.57
CA PHE A 130 -5.54 -5.14 8.00
C PHE A 130 -4.54 -4.60 9.03
N VAL A 131 -4.17 -5.42 10.03
CA VAL A 131 -3.18 -5.05 11.06
C VAL A 131 -1.81 -4.79 10.43
N VAL A 132 -1.34 -5.68 9.55
CA VAL A 132 -0.03 -5.53 8.91
C VAL A 132 0.00 -4.32 7.99
N THR A 133 -1.06 -4.10 7.21
CA THR A 133 -1.20 -2.89 6.37
C THR A 133 -1.23 -1.62 7.21
N PHE A 134 -1.94 -1.61 8.34
CA PHE A 134 -1.98 -0.46 9.23
C PHE A 134 -0.59 -0.15 9.82
N LEU A 135 0.12 -1.19 10.25
CA LEU A 135 1.51 -1.06 10.73
C LEU A 135 2.43 -0.53 9.61
N TYR A 136 2.28 -1.04 8.38
CA TYR A 136 2.98 -0.53 7.20
C TYR A 136 2.71 0.96 6.97
N CYS A 137 1.46 1.39 7.07
CA CYS A 137 1.09 2.80 6.91
C CYS A 137 1.81 3.70 7.93
N ILE A 138 1.89 3.27 9.20
CA ILE A 138 2.60 3.99 10.26
C ILE A 138 4.10 4.03 9.96
N ILE A 139 4.73 2.89 9.72
CA ILE A 139 6.18 2.81 9.49
C ILE A 139 6.57 3.58 8.22
N ALA A 140 5.82 3.45 7.14
CA ALA A 140 6.07 4.18 5.91
C ALA A 140 5.88 5.69 6.10
N SER A 141 4.90 6.13 6.90
CA SER A 141 4.74 7.54 7.25
C SER A 141 5.90 8.09 8.09
N LEU A 142 6.46 7.28 9.00
CA LEU A 142 7.65 7.62 9.78
C LEU A 142 8.91 7.65 8.92
N ALA A 143 9.13 6.61 8.11
CA ALA A 143 10.23 6.51 7.16
C ALA A 143 10.24 7.71 6.21
N LYS A 144 9.05 8.14 5.76
CA LYS A 144 8.87 9.38 5.00
C LYS A 144 9.31 10.63 5.75
N ARG A 145 8.88 10.81 7.01
CA ARG A 145 9.33 11.96 7.82
C ARG A 145 10.85 11.97 7.99
N LEU A 146 11.46 10.81 8.19
CA LEU A 146 12.92 10.66 8.28
C LEU A 146 13.61 11.00 6.95
N TYR A 147 13.06 10.54 5.83
CA TYR A 147 13.57 10.86 4.49
C TYR A 147 13.52 12.36 4.22
N ILE A 148 12.38 13.01 4.47
CA ILE A 148 12.22 14.47 4.28
C ILE A 148 13.17 15.25 5.21
N LYS A 149 13.32 14.82 6.48
CA LYS A 149 14.25 15.47 7.41
C LYS A 149 15.72 15.35 6.96
N LYS A 150 16.08 14.22 6.34
CA LYS A 150 17.46 13.93 5.91
C LYS A 150 17.81 14.54 4.56
N TYR A 151 16.88 14.53 3.60
CA TYR A 151 17.15 14.95 2.22
C TYR A 151 16.52 16.30 1.85
N LYS A 152 15.66 16.87 2.72
CA LYS A 152 14.89 18.13 2.48
C LYS A 152 14.07 18.16 1.18
N GLU A 153 13.97 17.03 0.50
CA GLU A 153 13.26 16.85 -0.76
C GLU A 153 12.38 15.60 -0.65
N TRP A 154 11.18 15.69 -1.22
CA TRP A 154 10.31 14.55 -1.45
C TRP A 154 10.06 14.42 -2.93
N ILE A 155 10.66 13.38 -3.52
CA ILE A 155 10.62 12.99 -4.95
C ILE A 155 10.98 14.15 -5.88
#